data_AF-A0A2E7CRB6-F1
#
_entry.id   AF-A0A2E7CRB6-F1
#
_cell.length_a   1.000
_cell.length_b   1.000
_cell.length_c   1.000
_cell.angle_alpha   90.00
_cell.angle_beta   90.00
_cell.angle_gamma   90.00
#
_symmetry.space_group_name_H-M   'P 1'
#
loop_
_entity.id
_entity.type
_entity.pdbx_description
1 polymer ?
#
loop_
_entity_poly.entity_id
_entity_poly.type
_entity_poly.pdbx_seq_one_letter_code
_entity_poly.pdbx_strand_id
1 'polypeptide(L)'
;MKGNEIFFVIVIVFTIFSCDKTTYKNASLLVEDNCIVVGNLSIEKNTNDVWELINNDEHLYYYPNFEEAKNTKAILDYYQATQVCICGDGSYTNSDGEEIRINNIMQYQLTEDYTGIGNNEMNSYQNPVEDCLPFNPEKLVARKSLDGQWYLIERPGHSMFAFGKNEDACKKALSVIKKYDFNQSCFVGRANASFNYLKRYREDIDTLRSLN
;
A
#
# COMPACT_ATOMS: atom_id res chain seq x y z
N MET A 1 -17.64 42.02 -61.99
CA MET A 1 -16.87 42.84 -61.03
C MET A 1 -17.75 43.16 -59.83
N LYS A 2 -17.16 43.04 -58.63
CA LYS A 2 -17.71 43.25 -57.28
C LYS A 2 -18.66 42.13 -56.81
N GLY A 3 -18.39 41.39 -55.74
CA GLY A 3 -17.35 41.43 -54.70
C GLY A 3 -17.87 40.61 -53.53
N ASN A 4 -17.08 39.66 -53.04
CA ASN A 4 -17.30 38.84 -51.84
C ASN A 4 -17.72 39.69 -50.63
N GLU A 5 -18.40 39.06 -49.66
CA GLU A 5 -17.99 38.99 -48.25
C GLU A 5 -18.83 37.89 -47.56
N ILE A 6 -18.15 36.86 -47.08
CA ILE A 6 -18.69 35.69 -46.38
C ILE A 6 -18.57 35.99 -44.89
N PHE A 7 -19.69 36.14 -44.17
CA PHE A 7 -19.66 36.20 -42.70
C PHE A 7 -19.87 34.81 -42.10
N PHE A 8 -18.74 34.18 -41.76
CA PHE A 8 -18.65 33.07 -40.83
C PHE A 8 -18.99 33.57 -39.41
N VAL A 9 -20.13 33.16 -38.86
CA VAL A 9 -20.36 33.29 -37.42
C VAL A 9 -19.76 32.07 -36.74
N ILE A 10 -18.59 32.28 -36.15
CA ILE A 10 -17.86 31.30 -35.36
C ILE A 10 -18.66 31.01 -34.08
N VAL A 11 -19.16 29.78 -33.96
CA VAL A 11 -19.66 29.21 -32.71
C VAL A 11 -18.43 28.89 -31.84
N ILE A 12 -18.07 29.79 -30.91
CA ILE A 12 -17.03 29.51 -29.93
C ILE A 12 -17.65 28.67 -28.81
N VAL A 13 -17.18 27.42 -28.79
CA VAL A 13 -17.39 26.35 -27.82
C VAL A 13 -17.30 26.87 -26.39
N PHE A 14 -18.36 26.68 -25.60
CA PHE A 14 -18.28 26.79 -24.15
C PHE A 14 -17.30 25.73 -23.64
N THR A 15 -16.18 26.20 -23.08
CA THR A 15 -15.23 25.37 -22.34
C THR A 15 -15.89 24.91 -21.03
N ILE A 16 -16.53 23.75 -21.07
CA ILE A 16 -16.70 22.95 -19.85
C ILE A 16 -15.34 22.36 -19.51
N PHE A 17 -14.55 23.11 -18.75
CA PHE A 17 -13.48 22.51 -17.94
C PHE A 17 -14.15 21.45 -17.07
N SER A 18 -13.93 20.19 -17.44
CA SER A 18 -14.21 19.04 -16.60
C SER A 18 -13.70 19.35 -15.20
N CYS A 19 -14.57 19.24 -14.21
CA CYS A 19 -14.17 19.32 -12.82
C CYS A 19 -13.35 18.06 -12.55
N ASP A 20 -12.04 18.14 -12.77
CA ASP A 20 -11.10 17.06 -12.46
C ASP A 20 -11.22 16.79 -10.97
N LYS A 21 -11.89 15.69 -10.62
CA LYS A 21 -12.07 15.28 -9.24
C LYS A 21 -10.68 14.99 -8.66
N THR A 22 -10.14 15.94 -7.91
CA THR A 22 -8.83 15.84 -7.24
C THR A 22 -8.84 14.92 -6.02
N THR A 23 -10.00 14.36 -5.69
CA THR A 23 -10.23 13.43 -4.59
C THR A 23 -11.12 12.28 -5.05
N TYR A 24 -10.69 11.06 -4.77
CA TYR A 24 -11.43 9.83 -5.05
C TYR A 24 -11.77 9.12 -3.73
N LYS A 25 -13.07 8.86 -3.53
CA LYS A 25 -13.61 8.19 -2.33
C LYS A 25 -14.08 6.77 -2.60
N ASN A 26 -14.62 6.54 -3.80
CA ASN A 26 -15.13 5.25 -4.22
C ASN A 26 -14.00 4.49 -4.93
N ALA A 27 -13.81 3.23 -4.54
CA ALA A 27 -12.79 2.36 -5.09
C ALA A 27 -13.46 1.16 -5.75
N SER A 28 -12.92 0.71 -6.89
CA SER A 28 -13.32 -0.57 -7.48
C SER A 28 -12.82 -1.69 -6.57
N LEU A 29 -13.65 -2.69 -6.23
CA LEU A 29 -13.17 -3.87 -5.50
C LEU A 29 -12.55 -4.92 -6.41
N LEU A 30 -12.61 -4.72 -7.75
CA LEU A 30 -11.85 -5.51 -8.70
C LEU A 30 -10.40 -5.01 -8.69
N VAL A 31 -9.52 -5.82 -8.11
CA VAL A 31 -8.08 -5.59 -8.03
C VAL A 31 -7.36 -6.76 -8.69
N GLU A 32 -6.47 -6.45 -9.62
CA GLU A 32 -5.44 -7.36 -10.12
C GLU A 32 -4.20 -7.23 -9.22
N ASP A 33 -3.98 -8.21 -8.36
CA ASP A 33 -2.90 -8.18 -7.37
C ASP A 33 -1.54 -8.45 -8.05
N ASN A 34 -0.52 -7.65 -7.74
CA ASN A 34 0.85 -7.84 -8.23
C ASN A 34 1.67 -8.45 -7.09
N CYS A 35 1.79 -9.78 -7.10
CA CYS A 35 2.32 -10.53 -5.97
C CYS A 35 3.47 -11.47 -6.35
N ILE A 36 4.37 -11.66 -5.40
CA ILE A 36 5.36 -12.74 -5.35
C ILE A 36 4.83 -13.81 -4.39
N VAL A 37 4.91 -15.08 -4.79
CA VAL A 37 4.54 -16.21 -3.94
C VAL A 37 5.65 -16.47 -2.92
N VAL A 38 5.28 -16.56 -1.65
CA VAL A 38 6.17 -16.91 -0.54
C VAL A 38 6.27 -18.44 -0.46
N GLY A 39 7.50 -18.95 -0.58
CA GLY A 39 7.83 -20.35 -0.35
C GLY A 39 8.70 -20.51 0.89
N ASN A 40 9.85 -21.16 0.74
CA ASN A 40 10.78 -21.37 1.85
C ASN A 40 11.61 -20.11 2.11
N LEU A 41 11.46 -19.55 3.31
CA LEU A 41 12.18 -18.34 3.73
C LEU A 41 13.46 -18.69 4.50
N SER A 42 14.59 -18.09 4.13
CA SER A 42 15.85 -18.12 4.89
C SER A 42 16.40 -16.70 5.11
N ILE A 43 17.24 -16.54 6.13
CA ILE A 43 17.94 -15.27 6.38
C ILE A 43 19.42 -15.51 6.22
N GLU A 44 20.03 -14.75 5.33
CA GLU A 44 21.44 -14.88 4.98
C GLU A 44 22.12 -13.51 4.98
N LYS A 45 23.44 -13.51 5.09
CA LYS A 45 24.24 -12.29 4.94
C LYS A 45 24.89 -12.31 3.57
N ASN A 46 24.58 -11.32 2.75
CA ASN A 46 25.09 -11.27 1.38
C ASN A 46 26.56 -10.81 1.33
N THR A 47 27.14 -10.78 0.13
CA THR A 47 28.55 -10.45 -0.10
C THR A 47 28.93 -9.01 0.28
N ASN A 48 27.95 -8.11 0.43
CA ASN A 48 28.14 -6.73 0.85
C ASN A 48 27.90 -6.54 2.35
N ASP A 49 27.83 -7.62 3.12
CA ASP A 49 27.58 -7.61 4.57
C ASP A 49 26.17 -7.10 4.95
N VAL A 50 25.23 -7.14 4.02
CA VAL A 50 23.83 -6.76 4.23
C VAL A 50 23.00 -8.01 4.53
N TRP A 51 22.08 -7.91 5.48
CA TRP A 51 21.16 -9.00 5.80
C TRP A 51 20.04 -9.11 4.78
N GLU A 52 19.71 -10.32 4.39
CA GLU A 52 18.77 -10.59 3.31
C GLU A 52 17.76 -11.64 3.76
N LEU A 53 16.48 -11.38 3.48
CA LEU A 53 15.45 -12.42 3.50
C LEU A 53 15.35 -12.99 2.09
N ILE A 54 15.58 -14.30 1.97
CA ILE A 54 15.59 -15.06 0.72
C ILE A 54 14.32 -15.92 0.67
N ASN A 55 13.74 -16.04 -0.52
CA ASN A 55 12.56 -16.84 -0.83
C ASN A 55 12.88 -17.84 -1.94
N ASN A 56 12.96 -19.14 -1.63
CA ASN A 56 13.34 -20.20 -2.57
C ASN A 56 14.59 -19.87 -3.42
N ASP A 57 15.66 -19.38 -2.79
CA ASP A 57 16.92 -18.96 -3.43
C ASP A 57 16.90 -17.59 -4.13
N GLU A 58 15.76 -16.87 -4.16
CA GLU A 58 15.68 -15.50 -4.69
C GLU A 58 15.61 -14.44 -3.59
N HIS A 59 16.22 -13.29 -3.85
CA HIS A 59 16.12 -12.11 -2.98
C HIS A 59 14.66 -11.70 -2.76
N LEU A 60 14.27 -11.43 -1.50
CA LEU A 60 12.99 -10.82 -1.18
C LEU A 60 13.12 -9.42 -0.55
N TYR A 61 13.96 -9.27 0.50
CA TYR A 61 14.20 -7.98 1.17
C TYR A 61 15.61 -7.88 1.72
N TYR A 62 16.17 -6.66 1.78
CA TYR A 62 17.36 -6.38 2.59
C TYR A 62 17.00 -5.69 3.91
N TYR A 63 17.87 -5.89 4.90
CA TYR A 63 17.73 -5.36 6.24
C TYR A 63 19.04 -4.76 6.75
N PRO A 64 18.94 -3.68 7.56
CA PRO A 64 20.11 -3.09 8.18
C PRO A 64 20.72 -3.99 9.27
N ASN A 65 19.94 -4.92 9.83
CA ASN A 65 20.40 -5.84 10.87
C ASN A 65 19.61 -7.16 10.85
N PHE A 66 20.18 -8.18 11.47
CA PHE A 66 19.59 -9.52 11.56
C PHE A 66 18.25 -9.54 12.29
N GLU A 67 18.07 -8.70 13.31
CA GLU A 67 16.85 -8.73 14.13
C GLU A 67 15.63 -8.25 13.33
N GLU A 68 15.77 -7.24 12.47
CA GLU A 68 14.70 -6.80 11.57
C GLU A 68 14.36 -7.84 10.49
N ALA A 69 15.37 -8.53 9.95
CA ALA A 69 15.15 -9.64 9.02
C ALA A 69 14.38 -10.79 9.70
N LYS A 70 14.82 -11.16 10.91
CA LYS A 70 14.21 -12.19 11.75
C LYS A 70 12.78 -11.85 12.14
N ASN A 71 12.52 -10.60 12.53
CA ASN A 71 11.18 -10.13 12.85
C ASN A 71 10.26 -10.19 11.64
N THR A 72 10.74 -9.79 10.47
CA THR A 72 9.94 -9.89 9.24
C THR A 72 9.61 -11.34 8.90
N LYS A 73 10.59 -12.24 8.95
CA LYS A 73 10.35 -13.67 8.73
C LYS A 73 9.30 -14.22 9.72
N ALA A 74 9.45 -13.88 11.00
CA ALA A 74 8.51 -14.30 12.04
C ALA A 74 7.08 -13.80 11.76
N ILE A 75 6.91 -12.56 11.29
CA ILE A 75 5.61 -12.00 10.88
C ILE A 75 5.02 -12.80 9.71
N LEU A 76 5.80 -13.06 8.66
CA LEU A 76 5.32 -13.80 7.48
C LEU A 76 4.93 -15.24 7.84
N ASP A 77 5.75 -15.93 8.65
CA ASP A 77 5.47 -17.28 9.13
C ASP A 77 4.21 -17.30 10.02
N TYR A 78 4.11 -16.35 10.96
CA TYR A 78 3.04 -16.27 11.95
C TYR A 78 1.67 -16.08 11.30
N TYR A 79 1.57 -15.12 10.37
CA TYR A 79 0.35 -14.88 9.62
C TYR A 79 0.14 -15.84 8.44
N GLN A 80 1.04 -16.82 8.25
CA GLN A 80 0.97 -17.78 7.14
C GLN A 80 0.83 -17.06 5.79
N ALA A 81 1.61 -15.99 5.61
CA ALA A 81 1.61 -15.22 4.38
C ALA A 81 2.13 -16.09 3.23
N THR A 82 1.30 -16.30 2.22
CA THR A 82 1.66 -17.05 1.00
C THR A 82 1.99 -16.13 -0.16
N GLN A 83 1.68 -14.83 -0.03
CA GLN A 83 1.91 -13.82 -1.05
C GLN A 83 2.36 -12.51 -0.43
N VAL A 84 3.33 -11.89 -1.09
CA VAL A 84 3.77 -10.51 -0.87
C VAL A 84 3.40 -9.70 -2.10
N CYS A 85 2.61 -8.65 -1.92
CA CYS A 85 2.04 -7.88 -3.02
C CYS A 85 2.37 -6.40 -2.92
N ILE A 86 2.37 -5.70 -4.06
CA ILE A 86 2.65 -4.27 -4.13
C ILE A 86 1.60 -3.51 -4.96
N CYS A 87 1.34 -2.26 -4.57
CA CYS A 87 0.70 -1.24 -5.40
C CYS A 87 1.71 -0.14 -5.71
N GLY A 88 1.99 0.12 -6.99
CA GLY A 88 3.00 1.09 -7.43
C GLY A 88 4.12 0.43 -8.22
N ASP A 89 5.00 1.26 -8.73
CA ASP A 89 6.25 0.93 -9.39
C ASP A 89 7.36 0.85 -8.33
N GLY A 90 7.68 -0.36 -7.84
CA GLY A 90 8.72 -0.60 -6.82
C GLY A 90 10.09 -0.03 -7.22
N SER A 91 10.93 0.41 -6.28
CA SER A 91 11.64 -0.39 -5.27
C SER A 91 11.88 0.35 -3.94
N TYR A 92 12.23 -0.39 -2.87
CA TYR A 92 12.86 0.20 -1.68
C TYR A 92 13.94 -0.74 -1.13
N THR A 93 15.14 -0.25 -0.87
CA THR A 93 15.86 -0.66 0.35
C THR A 93 16.84 0.38 0.85
N ASN A 94 17.09 0.41 2.16
CA ASN A 94 18.08 1.25 2.86
C ASN A 94 17.94 0.96 4.38
N SER A 95 18.97 0.80 5.22
CA SER A 95 20.29 1.45 5.26
C SER A 95 21.51 0.51 5.47
N ASP A 96 22.33 0.06 4.52
CA ASP A 96 22.54 0.58 3.15
C ASP A 96 23.01 -0.51 2.14
N GLY A 97 22.11 -1.37 1.71
CA GLY A 97 22.19 -2.02 0.39
C GLY A 97 21.11 -1.44 -0.52
N GLU A 98 21.24 -0.18 -0.92
CA GLU A 98 20.06 0.68 -1.10
C GLU A 98 19.47 0.86 -2.50
N GLU A 99 18.14 0.94 -2.58
CA GLU A 99 17.48 1.92 -3.46
C GLU A 99 16.47 2.77 -2.67
N ILE A 100 16.64 4.09 -2.68
CA ILE A 100 15.57 5.04 -2.35
C ILE A 100 15.56 6.23 -3.32
N ARG A 101 14.41 6.47 -3.95
CA ARG A 101 13.64 7.73 -4.06
C ARG A 101 12.39 7.36 -4.89
N ILE A 102 11.16 7.31 -4.39
CA ILE A 102 10.58 7.77 -3.13
C ILE A 102 9.25 7.01 -2.99
N ASN A 103 9.10 6.17 -1.97
CA ASN A 103 7.89 5.82 -1.21
C ASN A 103 6.53 5.96 -1.91
N ASN A 104 6.40 5.39 -3.11
CA ASN A 104 5.17 5.36 -3.89
C ASN A 104 4.58 3.95 -4.00
N ILE A 105 5.05 3.06 -3.14
CA ILE A 105 4.55 1.72 -3.05
C ILE A 105 3.82 1.49 -1.74
N MET A 106 2.68 0.83 -1.84
CA MET A 106 2.03 0.22 -0.70
C MET A 106 2.19 -1.29 -0.82
N GLN A 107 2.85 -1.89 0.15
CA GLN A 107 3.01 -3.34 0.26
C GLN A 107 1.95 -3.93 1.17
N TYR A 108 1.51 -5.15 0.87
CA TYR A 108 0.57 -5.93 1.68
C TYR A 108 0.80 -7.43 1.47
N GLN A 109 0.26 -8.24 2.37
CA GLN A 109 0.43 -9.68 2.36
C GLN A 109 -0.94 -10.36 2.35
N LEU A 110 -1.01 -11.49 1.63
CA LEU A 110 -2.20 -12.34 1.57
C LEU A 110 -1.87 -13.75 2.05
N THR A 111 -2.87 -14.44 2.57
CA THR A 111 -2.82 -15.86 2.93
C THR A 111 -3.29 -16.74 1.75
N GLU A 112 -3.25 -18.06 1.92
CA GLU A 112 -3.63 -19.03 0.87
C GLU A 112 -5.05 -18.82 0.32
N ASP A 113 -5.99 -18.35 1.16
CA ASP A 113 -7.37 -18.07 0.75
C ASP A 113 -7.52 -16.70 0.05
N TYR A 114 -6.41 -16.04 -0.26
CA TYR A 114 -6.33 -14.70 -0.85
C TYR A 114 -6.97 -13.60 0.01
N THR A 115 -7.06 -13.80 1.32
CA THR A 115 -7.45 -12.74 2.26
C THR A 115 -6.24 -12.05 2.86
N GLY A 116 -6.42 -10.78 3.24
CA GLY A 116 -5.42 -10.01 3.98
C GLY A 116 -5.10 -10.63 5.34
N ILE A 117 -3.83 -10.55 5.74
CA ILE A 117 -3.33 -11.05 7.03
C ILE A 117 -3.97 -10.33 8.25
N GLY A 118 -3.96 -10.99 9.41
CA GLY A 118 -4.46 -10.43 10.69
C GLY A 118 -5.82 -10.96 11.17
N ASN A 119 -6.41 -11.91 10.45
CA ASN A 119 -7.76 -12.41 10.73
C ASN A 119 -7.70 -13.66 11.60
N ASN A 120 -8.31 -13.60 12.79
CA ASN A 120 -8.60 -14.70 13.75
C ASN A 120 -7.85 -14.68 15.08
N GLU A 121 -7.14 -13.60 15.42
CA GLU A 121 -6.48 -13.52 16.72
C GLU A 121 -6.94 -12.32 17.55
N MET A 122 -7.48 -12.68 18.71
CA MET A 122 -7.85 -11.78 19.77
C MET A 122 -6.60 -10.99 20.19
N ASN A 123 -6.62 -9.68 19.93
CA ASN A 123 -5.67 -8.67 20.40
C ASN A 123 -4.33 -8.52 19.67
N SER A 124 -4.36 -8.24 18.35
CA SER A 124 -3.24 -7.51 17.70
C SER A 124 -2.93 -6.16 18.37
N TYR A 125 -3.88 -5.55 19.07
CA TYR A 125 -3.67 -4.28 19.78
C TYR A 125 -2.90 -4.44 21.10
N GLN A 126 -2.72 -5.67 21.59
CA GLN A 126 -1.96 -5.99 22.81
C GLN A 126 -0.82 -6.97 22.55
N ASN A 127 -0.35 -7.13 21.31
CA ASN A 127 0.99 -7.66 21.09
C ASN A 127 1.97 -6.48 21.25
N PRO A 128 2.60 -6.27 22.42
CA PRO A 128 3.51 -5.14 22.65
C PRO A 128 4.77 -5.20 21.75
N VAL A 129 4.92 -6.25 20.95
CA VAL A 129 6.05 -6.46 20.04
C VAL A 129 5.80 -5.85 18.65
N GLU A 130 4.55 -5.69 18.20
CA GLU A 130 4.26 -5.12 16.87
C GLU A 130 4.02 -3.60 16.92
N ASP A 131 4.72 -2.85 16.07
CA ASP A 131 4.51 -1.41 15.88
C ASP A 131 3.47 -1.20 14.78
N CYS A 132 2.20 -1.01 15.15
CA CYS A 132 1.09 -0.80 14.23
C CYS A 132 0.37 0.52 14.51
N LEU A 133 0.01 1.23 13.43
CA LEU A 133 -0.83 2.42 13.46
C LEU A 133 -2.20 2.06 12.86
N PRO A 134 -3.31 2.23 13.61
CA PRO A 134 -4.65 1.99 13.09
C PRO A 134 -5.08 3.10 12.13
N PHE A 135 -6.00 2.77 11.23
CA PHE A 135 -6.69 3.72 10.37
C PHE A 135 -8.10 3.23 10.01
N ASN A 136 -8.96 4.15 9.59
CA ASN A 136 -10.31 3.84 9.14
C ASN A 136 -10.37 3.74 7.59
N PRO A 137 -10.60 2.54 7.02
CA PRO A 137 -10.62 2.33 5.56
C PRO A 137 -11.75 3.09 4.86
N GLU A 138 -12.89 3.26 5.55
CA GLU A 138 -14.06 3.98 5.02
C GLU A 138 -13.81 5.48 4.86
N LYS A 139 -12.92 6.04 5.70
CA LYS A 139 -12.52 7.45 5.63
C LYS A 139 -11.37 7.71 4.69
N LEU A 140 -10.68 6.66 4.24
CA LEU A 140 -9.51 6.79 3.38
C LEU A 140 -9.91 7.29 1.99
N VAL A 141 -9.15 8.26 1.48
CA VAL A 141 -9.37 8.83 0.14
C VAL A 141 -8.03 9.00 -0.59
N ALA A 142 -8.03 8.78 -1.90
CA ALA A 142 -6.92 9.14 -2.77
C ALA A 142 -7.05 10.62 -3.15
N ARG A 143 -6.01 11.41 -2.90
CA ARG A 143 -6.04 12.86 -3.10
C ARG A 143 -4.77 13.38 -3.75
N LYS A 144 -4.95 14.29 -4.72
CA LYS A 144 -3.88 15.06 -5.32
C LYS A 144 -3.59 16.32 -4.51
N SER A 145 -2.33 16.56 -4.17
CA SER A 145 -1.86 17.82 -3.59
C SER A 145 -1.70 18.92 -4.65
N LEU A 146 -1.46 20.16 -4.21
CA LEU A 146 -1.29 21.32 -5.10
C LEU A 146 -0.04 21.22 -5.98
N ASP A 147 1.02 20.61 -5.46
CA ASP A 147 2.24 20.30 -6.22
C ASP A 147 2.09 19.04 -7.09
N GLY A 148 0.89 18.45 -7.11
CA GLY A 148 0.51 17.36 -7.99
C GLY A 148 0.98 15.98 -7.56
N GLN A 149 1.23 15.76 -6.28
CA GLN A 149 1.56 14.45 -5.72
C GLN A 149 0.28 13.75 -5.25
N TRP A 150 0.28 12.43 -5.26
CA TRP A 150 -0.83 11.59 -4.85
C TRP A 150 -0.59 11.00 -3.48
N TYR A 151 -1.62 11.03 -2.65
CA TYR A 151 -1.59 10.49 -1.30
C TYR A 151 -2.87 9.75 -0.98
N LEU A 152 -2.76 8.70 -0.18
CA LEU A 152 -3.88 8.21 0.62
C LEU A 152 -3.89 8.96 1.95
N ILE A 153 -5.01 9.61 2.23
CA ILE A 153 -5.22 10.37 3.46
C ILE A 153 -6.52 9.93 4.13
N GLU A 154 -6.52 9.85 5.45
CA GLU A 154 -7.74 9.65 6.25
C GLU A 154 -8.37 11.01 6.60
N ARG A 155 -7.53 12.03 6.82
CA ARG A 155 -7.94 13.39 7.18
C ARG A 155 -6.99 14.44 6.59
N PRO A 156 -7.43 15.69 6.40
CA PRO A 156 -6.58 16.76 5.87
C PRO A 156 -5.28 16.92 6.68
N GLY A 157 -4.15 17.03 5.98
CA GLY A 157 -2.82 17.22 6.60
C GLY A 157 -2.19 15.94 7.17
N HIS A 158 -2.83 14.78 7.05
CA HIS A 158 -2.29 13.50 7.52
C HIS A 158 -2.16 12.52 6.35
N SER A 159 -0.96 12.48 5.75
CA SER A 159 -0.61 11.51 4.72
C SER A 159 -0.32 10.16 5.34
N MET A 160 -0.96 9.11 4.82
CA MET A 160 -0.69 7.73 5.20
C MET A 160 0.29 7.07 4.24
N PHE A 161 -0.01 7.17 2.94
CA PHE A 161 0.81 6.61 1.88
C PHE A 161 1.00 7.69 0.82
N ALA A 162 2.23 7.88 0.35
CA ALA A 162 2.52 8.69 -0.81
C ALA A 162 2.59 7.79 -2.06
N PHE A 163 2.27 8.36 -3.22
CA PHE A 163 2.35 7.71 -4.53
C PHE A 163 2.95 8.62 -5.60
N GLY A 164 3.47 9.78 -5.19
CA GLY A 164 4.19 10.68 -6.08
C GLY A 164 3.30 11.13 -7.23
N LYS A 165 3.77 10.99 -8.47
CA LYS A 165 2.94 11.30 -9.66
C LYS A 165 2.00 10.15 -10.09
N ASN A 166 2.05 9.00 -9.42
CA ASN A 166 1.35 7.79 -9.82
C ASN A 166 -0.09 7.75 -9.25
N GLU A 167 -1.01 8.38 -9.97
CA GLU A 167 -2.45 8.41 -9.63
C GLU A 167 -3.05 7.01 -9.56
N ASP A 168 -2.71 6.15 -10.52
CA ASP A 168 -3.31 4.84 -10.66
C ASP A 168 -2.86 3.89 -9.54
N ALA A 169 -1.59 3.94 -9.13
CA ALA A 169 -1.11 3.23 -7.95
C ALA A 169 -1.83 3.66 -6.67
N CYS A 170 -2.06 4.98 -6.50
CA CYS A 170 -2.78 5.51 -5.35
C CYS A 170 -4.23 5.01 -5.31
N LYS A 171 -4.94 5.05 -6.44
CA LYS A 171 -6.31 4.53 -6.54
C LYS A 171 -6.36 3.02 -6.33
N LYS A 172 -5.42 2.27 -6.91
CA LYS A 172 -5.31 0.82 -6.74
C LYS A 172 -5.06 0.47 -5.27
N ALA A 173 -4.22 1.21 -4.58
CA ALA A 173 -3.98 1.04 -3.16
C ALA A 173 -5.24 1.29 -2.31
N LEU A 174 -6.04 2.32 -2.63
CA LEU A 174 -7.35 2.53 -2.00
C LEU A 174 -8.28 1.32 -2.22
N SER A 175 -8.31 0.79 -3.45
CA SER A 175 -9.07 -0.40 -3.82
C SER A 175 -8.64 -1.64 -3.05
N VAL A 176 -7.33 -1.90 -2.94
CA VAL A 176 -6.76 -3.01 -2.17
C VAL A 176 -7.14 -2.92 -0.70
N ILE A 177 -6.94 -1.76 -0.08
CA ILE A 177 -7.28 -1.53 1.33
C ILE A 177 -8.75 -1.85 1.60
N LYS A 178 -9.66 -1.39 0.71
CA LYS A 178 -11.10 -1.65 0.84
C LYS A 178 -11.51 -3.07 0.49
N LYS A 179 -10.84 -3.72 -0.48
CA LYS A 179 -11.10 -5.12 -0.88
C LYS A 179 -10.80 -6.09 0.26
N TYR A 180 -9.70 -5.86 0.98
CA TYR A 180 -9.20 -6.77 2.00
C TYR A 180 -9.46 -6.31 3.44
N ASP A 181 -10.19 -5.21 3.62
CA ASP A 181 -10.53 -4.61 4.92
C ASP A 181 -9.31 -4.32 5.80
N PHE A 182 -8.17 -3.97 5.19
CA PHE A 182 -6.97 -3.59 5.94
C PHE A 182 -7.25 -2.31 6.72
N ASN A 183 -6.97 -2.29 8.03
CA ASN A 183 -7.22 -1.16 8.92
C ASN A 183 -6.05 -0.86 9.88
N GLN A 184 -4.91 -1.52 9.68
CA GLN A 184 -3.67 -1.26 10.39
C GLN A 184 -2.50 -1.25 9.41
N SER A 185 -1.59 -0.28 9.59
CA SER A 185 -0.28 -0.23 8.92
C SER A 185 0.78 -0.52 9.97
N CYS A 186 1.61 -1.52 9.73
CA CYS A 186 2.57 -2.02 10.70
C CYS A 186 3.99 -1.98 10.15
N PHE A 187 4.97 -1.87 11.05
CA PHE A 187 6.35 -1.51 10.74
C PHE A 187 7.32 -2.47 11.43
N VAL A 188 8.40 -2.82 10.74
CA VAL A 188 9.60 -3.42 11.32
C VAL A 188 10.73 -2.41 11.18
N GLY A 189 11.28 -1.98 12.33
CA GLY A 189 12.30 -0.94 12.42
C GLY A 189 11.71 0.49 12.47
N ARG A 190 12.49 1.42 13.05
CA ARG A 190 12.20 2.88 13.09
C ARG A 190 13.49 3.69 13.14
N ALA A 191 13.51 4.94 12.67
CA ALA A 191 12.41 5.72 12.06
C ALA A 191 12.21 5.45 10.55
N ASN A 192 13.08 4.65 9.96
CA ASN A 192 13.07 4.28 8.55
C ASN A 192 12.86 2.77 8.47
N ALA A 193 11.59 2.36 8.51
CA ALA A 193 11.22 0.95 8.60
C ALA A 193 11.73 0.17 7.37
N SER A 194 12.43 -0.94 7.61
CA SER A 194 12.95 -1.82 6.57
C SER A 194 11.86 -2.71 5.97
N PHE A 195 10.73 -2.88 6.67
CA PHE A 195 9.57 -3.62 6.18
C PHE A 195 8.27 -3.03 6.71
N ASN A 196 7.26 -3.00 5.83
CA ASN A 196 5.90 -2.55 6.12
C ASN A 196 4.89 -3.60 5.68
N TYR A 197 3.81 -3.74 6.43
CA TYR A 197 2.73 -4.66 6.12
C TYR A 197 1.38 -4.08 6.56
N LEU A 198 0.32 -4.54 5.91
CA LEU A 198 -1.04 -4.18 6.27
C LEU A 198 -1.74 -5.35 6.94
N LYS A 199 -2.53 -5.03 7.96
CA LYS A 199 -3.35 -6.01 8.68
C LYS A 199 -4.80 -5.57 8.75
N ARG A 200 -5.67 -6.56 8.83
CA ARG A 200 -7.04 -6.38 9.30
C ARG A 200 -7.09 -6.77 10.77
N TYR A 201 -7.40 -5.82 11.63
CA TYR A 201 -7.88 -6.06 12.99
C TYR A 201 -9.39 -6.19 12.99
N ARG A 202 -9.93 -7.18 13.69
CA ARG A 202 -11.36 -7.44 13.73
C ARG A 202 -11.76 -7.82 15.15
N GLU A 203 -12.30 -6.86 15.91
CA GLU A 203 -12.87 -7.13 17.25
C GLU A 203 -14.39 -7.36 17.19
N ASP A 204 -15.05 -6.95 16.10
CA ASP A 204 -16.50 -6.70 16.02
C ASP A 204 -17.29 -7.55 15.02
N ILE A 205 -16.68 -8.17 14.00
CA ILE A 205 -17.45 -8.95 13.00
C ILE A 205 -17.91 -10.34 13.51
N ASP A 206 -17.22 -10.95 14.50
CA ASP A 206 -17.64 -12.26 15.04
C ASP A 206 -18.56 -12.13 16.27
N THR A 207 -18.50 -11.03 17.00
CA THR A 207 -19.48 -10.72 18.06
C THR A 207 -20.83 -10.26 17.48
N LEU A 208 -20.84 -9.51 16.37
CA LEU A 208 -22.08 -9.05 15.71
C LEU A 208 -22.81 -10.12 14.89
N ARG A 209 -22.14 -11.23 14.53
CA ARG A 209 -22.79 -12.41 13.90
C ARG A 209 -23.30 -13.46 14.90
N SER A 210 -22.91 -13.35 16.17
CA SER A 210 -23.48 -14.16 17.26
C SER A 210 -24.73 -13.55 17.88
N LEU A 211 -25.12 -12.34 17.45
CA LEU A 211 -26.23 -11.55 17.99
C LEU A 211 -27.30 -11.16 16.96
N ASN A 212 -27.25 -11.71 15.73
CA ASN A 212 -28.30 -11.57 14.72
C ASN A 212 -28.65 -12.92 14.09
#